data_AF-A0A7X4CA44-F1
#
_entry.id   AF-A0A7X4CA44-F1
#
_cell.length_a   1.000
_cell.length_b   1.000
_cell.length_c   1.000
_cell.angle_alpha   90.00
_cell.angle_beta   90.00
_cell.angle_gamma   90.00
#
_symmetry.space_group_name_H-M   'P 1'
#
loop_
_entity.id
_entity.type
_entity.pdbx_description
1 polymer ?
#
loop_
_entity_poly.entity_id
_entity_poly.type
_entity_poly.pdbx_seq_one_letter_code
_entity_poly.pdbx_strand_id
1 'polypeptide(L)'
;MTWLKLVEGYMPMQMISELACSILVFALINWSLNRAGMGIPKFWAGVGVWIYIQLYLKYRIYPPIPFSVRAIYGTVSACGIFMWVSGSEDAWQEFKRPVMNVMDGISGFHKAVRTVSLIVIPLALGGFAYTSFLPSFEEPIELRTVHPAPPATTKVHGKTFVLQVVENPYRVNNEGKYDQAYTDARIVEQAMGRLMKDVNDPNYNPWDPNAEGYTKYVREGGEIFF
;
A
#
# COMPACT_ATOMS: atom_id res chain seq x y z
N MET A 1 -4.11 -21.90 -26.54
CA MET A 1 -2.68 -22.09 -26.84
C MET A 1 -2.06 -20.75 -27.22
N THR A 2 -1.41 -20.05 -26.29
CA THR A 2 -0.57 -18.89 -26.61
C THR A 2 0.83 -19.39 -26.93
N TRP A 3 1.23 -19.28 -28.20
CA TRP A 3 2.43 -19.91 -28.77
C TRP A 3 3.77 -19.23 -28.39
N LEU A 4 3.74 -18.05 -27.76
CA LEU A 4 4.94 -17.51 -27.11
C LEU A 4 4.97 -17.93 -25.64
N LYS A 5 5.96 -18.75 -25.27
CA LYS A 5 6.32 -18.96 -23.87
C LYS A 5 6.60 -17.59 -23.26
N LEU A 6 5.71 -17.13 -22.39
CA LEU A 6 5.90 -15.97 -21.54
C LEU A 6 7.15 -16.24 -20.68
N VAL A 7 7.90 -15.20 -20.32
CA VAL A 7 9.03 -15.37 -19.40
C VAL A 7 8.46 -15.92 -18.09
N GLU A 8 8.61 -17.22 -17.85
CA GLU A 8 8.14 -17.89 -16.65
C GLU A 8 9.00 -17.43 -15.48
N GLY A 9 8.49 -16.49 -14.69
CA GLY A 9 8.72 -16.26 -13.25
C GLY A 9 10.12 -16.24 -12.61
N TYR A 10 11.20 -16.72 -13.23
CA TYR A 10 12.45 -17.08 -12.56
C TYR A 10 13.74 -16.72 -13.31
N MET A 11 13.68 -16.06 -14.47
CA MET A 11 14.90 -15.65 -15.19
C MET A 11 15.00 -14.13 -15.37
N PRO A 12 15.36 -13.36 -14.32
CA PRO A 12 15.62 -11.93 -14.41
C PRO A 12 16.59 -11.57 -15.55
N MET A 13 17.60 -12.41 -15.77
CA MET A 13 18.59 -12.22 -16.83
C MET A 13 18.03 -12.36 -18.24
N GLN A 14 17.03 -13.22 -18.45
CA GLN A 14 16.36 -13.34 -19.75
C GLN A 14 15.56 -12.08 -20.05
N MET A 15 14.79 -11.57 -19.09
CA MET A 15 14.02 -10.35 -19.28
C MET A 15 14.92 -9.15 -19.58
N ILE A 16 16.01 -9.00 -18.83
CA ILE A 16 16.99 -7.92 -19.04
C ILE A 16 17.64 -8.05 -20.42
N SER A 17 18.02 -9.26 -20.84
CA SER A 17 18.64 -9.47 -22.15
C SER A 17 17.68 -9.26 -23.32
N GLU A 18 16.43 -9.74 -23.24
CA GLU A 18 15.38 -9.47 -24.24
C GLU A 18 15.14 -7.96 -24.39
N LEU A 19 15.01 -7.24 -23.27
CA LEU A 19 14.75 -5.80 -23.28
C LEU A 19 15.98 -5.01 -23.77
N ALA A 20 17.19 -5.38 -23.36
CA ALA A 20 18.43 -4.79 -23.86
C ALA A 20 18.59 -5.02 -25.37
N CYS A 21 18.33 -6.23 -25.85
CA CYS A 21 18.38 -6.55 -27.28
C CYS A 21 17.33 -5.74 -28.06
N SER A 22 16.12 -5.60 -27.51
CA SER A 22 15.07 -4.75 -28.10
C SER A 22 15.51 -3.28 -28.22
N ILE A 23 16.11 -2.73 -27.16
CA ILE A 23 16.61 -1.35 -27.15
C ILE A 23 17.75 -1.19 -28.16
N LEU A 24 18.67 -2.16 -28.26
CA LEU A 24 19.72 -2.17 -29.27
C LEU A 24 19.16 -2.18 -30.68
N VAL A 25 18.12 -2.98 -30.93
CA VAL A 25 17.42 -2.99 -32.23
C VAL A 25 16.80 -1.61 -32.52
N PHE A 26 16.12 -0.99 -31.55
CA PHE A 26 15.59 0.37 -31.74
C PHE A 26 16.70 1.39 -32.03
N ALA A 27 17.83 1.30 -31.34
CA ALA A 27 18.98 2.16 -31.57
C ALA A 27 19.59 1.96 -32.97
N LEU A 28 19.71 0.71 -33.43
CA LEU A 28 20.21 0.36 -34.76
C LEU A 28 19.27 0.83 -35.86
N ILE A 29 17.96 0.65 -35.69
CA ILE A 29 16.94 1.16 -36.61
C ILE A 29 17.05 2.69 -36.69
N ASN A 30 17.11 3.38 -35.55
CA ASN A 30 17.21 4.83 -35.53
C ASN A 30 18.53 5.31 -36.19
N TRP A 31 19.64 4.63 -35.93
CA TRP A 31 20.92 4.92 -36.57
C TRP A 31 20.87 4.71 -38.10
N SER A 32 20.26 3.62 -38.55
CA SER A 32 20.07 3.32 -39.97
C SER A 32 19.17 4.35 -40.66
N LEU A 33 18.06 4.73 -40.03
CA LEU A 33 17.14 5.75 -40.53
C LEU A 33 17.79 7.13 -40.60
N ASN A 34 18.60 7.49 -39.60
CA ASN A 34 19.39 8.72 -39.63
C ASN A 34 20.37 8.74 -40.80
N ARG A 35 21.03 7.61 -41.11
CA ARG A 35 21.91 7.48 -42.27
C ARG A 35 21.17 7.60 -43.60
N ALA A 36 19.91 7.16 -43.64
CA ALA A 36 19.03 7.29 -44.81
C ALA A 36 18.36 8.67 -44.92
N GLY A 37 18.64 9.62 -44.02
CA GLY A 37 18.04 10.96 -44.02
C GLY A 37 16.60 11.03 -43.48
N MET A 38 16.06 9.92 -42.97
CA MET A 38 14.73 9.83 -42.36
C MET A 38 14.81 9.73 -40.84
N GLY A 39 15.65 10.56 -40.22
CA GLY A 39 15.86 10.56 -38.78
C GLY A 39 14.56 10.84 -38.01
N ILE A 40 14.24 9.97 -37.04
CA ILE A 40 13.12 10.20 -36.13
C ILE A 40 13.60 11.19 -35.06
N PRO A 41 12.89 12.32 -34.82
CA PRO A 41 13.25 13.24 -33.76
C PRO A 41 13.35 12.52 -32.41
N LYS A 42 14.38 12.84 -31.62
CA LYS A 42 14.59 12.25 -30.28
C LYS A 42 13.35 12.26 -29.38
N PHE A 43 12.47 13.25 -29.51
CA PHE A 43 11.18 13.29 -28.82
C PHE A 43 10.35 12.02 -29.08
N TRP A 44 10.11 11.71 -30.35
CA TRP A 44 9.30 10.56 -30.76
C TRP A 44 10.01 9.24 -30.49
N ALA A 45 11.34 9.20 -30.62
CA ALA A 45 12.12 8.04 -30.24
C ALA A 45 12.01 7.74 -28.73
N GLY A 46 12.14 8.74 -27.87
CA GLY A 46 11.99 8.60 -26.42
C GLY A 46 10.59 8.15 -26.02
N VAL A 47 9.55 8.80 -26.56
CA VAL A 47 8.14 8.42 -26.32
C VAL A 47 7.87 6.98 -26.80
N GLY A 48 8.37 6.62 -27.98
CA GLY A 48 8.21 5.27 -28.54
C GLY A 48 8.87 4.20 -27.68
N VAL A 49 10.11 4.41 -27.24
CA VAL A 49 10.82 3.49 -26.35
C VAL A 49 10.10 3.36 -25.00
N TRP A 50 9.62 4.46 -24.44
CA TRP A 50 8.89 4.43 -23.16
C TRP A 50 7.58 3.64 -23.27
N ILE A 51 6.79 3.88 -24.31
CA ILE A 51 5.55 3.14 -24.59
C ILE A 51 5.87 1.65 -24.80
N TYR A 52 6.91 1.33 -25.56
CA TYR A 52 7.35 -0.05 -25.76
C TYR A 52 7.66 -0.74 -24.43
N ILE A 53 8.40 -0.10 -23.52
CA ILE A 53 8.70 -0.66 -22.19
C ILE A 53 7.39 -0.93 -21.42
N GLN A 54 6.42 0.00 -21.44
CA GLN A 54 5.13 -0.22 -20.77
C GLN A 54 4.35 -1.41 -21.35
N LEU A 55 4.33 -1.55 -22.67
CA LEU A 55 3.66 -2.66 -23.36
C LEU A 55 4.38 -3.99 -23.09
N TYR A 56 5.71 -3.99 -23.11
CA TYR A 56 6.54 -5.14 -22.78
C TYR A 56 6.25 -5.63 -21.37
N LEU A 57 6.30 -4.75 -20.36
CA LEU A 57 6.03 -5.11 -18.97
C LEU A 57 4.59 -5.62 -18.75
N LYS A 58 3.62 -5.11 -19.55
CA LYS A 58 2.22 -5.50 -19.44
C LYS A 58 1.91 -6.85 -20.10
N TYR A 59 2.47 -7.12 -21.27
CA TYR A 59 2.06 -8.25 -22.12
C TYR A 59 3.08 -9.38 -22.23
N ARG A 60 4.37 -9.12 -21.95
CA ARG A 60 5.43 -10.14 -22.09
C ARG A 60 5.65 -10.97 -20.81
N ILE A 61 5.35 -10.40 -19.64
CA ILE A 61 5.71 -10.99 -18.34
C ILE A 61 4.52 -11.73 -17.73
N TYR A 62 4.76 -12.95 -17.25
CA TYR A 62 3.76 -13.78 -16.57
C TYR A 62 4.31 -14.37 -15.26
N PRO A 63 3.54 -14.33 -14.14
CA PRO A 63 2.20 -13.75 -14.00
C PRO A 63 2.19 -12.21 -14.18
N PRO A 64 1.03 -11.60 -14.49
CA PRO A 64 0.94 -10.16 -14.70
C PRO A 64 1.47 -9.36 -13.51
N ILE A 65 2.36 -8.41 -13.77
CA ILE A 65 2.98 -7.60 -12.72
C ILE A 65 1.92 -6.65 -12.11
N PRO A 66 1.87 -6.50 -10.76
CA PRO A 66 1.05 -5.50 -10.09
C PRO A 66 1.26 -4.09 -10.64
N PHE A 67 0.21 -3.26 -10.63
CA PHE A 67 0.27 -1.90 -11.15
C PHE A 67 1.40 -1.07 -10.51
N SER A 68 1.59 -1.18 -9.19
CA SER A 68 2.63 -0.44 -8.46
C SER A 68 4.04 -0.70 -8.99
N VAL A 69 4.38 -1.98 -9.20
CA VAL A 69 5.70 -2.39 -9.70
C VAL A 69 5.91 -1.93 -11.15
N ARG A 70 4.89 -2.07 -12.00
CA ARG A 70 4.93 -1.57 -13.39
C ARG A 70 5.07 -0.05 -13.44
N ALA A 71 4.41 0.68 -12.53
CA ALA A 71 4.55 2.12 -12.41
C ALA A 71 5.98 2.52 -11.99
N ILE A 72 6.59 1.82 -11.02
CA ILE A 72 7.98 2.05 -10.60
C ILE A 72 8.94 1.89 -11.79
N TYR A 73 8.90 0.77 -12.50
CA TYR A 73 9.75 0.56 -13.67
C TYR A 73 9.46 1.55 -14.80
N GLY A 74 8.20 1.98 -14.95
CA GLY A 74 7.82 3.04 -15.88
C GLY A 74 8.43 4.39 -15.55
N THR A 75 8.46 4.76 -14.28
CA THR A 75 9.11 5.99 -13.81
C THR A 75 10.62 5.91 -13.98
N VAL A 76 11.25 4.80 -13.59
CA VAL A 76 12.71 4.61 -13.72
C VAL A 76 13.14 4.66 -15.20
N SER A 77 12.38 4.01 -16.09
CA SER A 77 12.66 4.09 -17.53
C SER A 77 12.45 5.49 -18.09
N ALA A 78 11.43 6.24 -17.63
CA ALA A 78 11.26 7.64 -17.99
C ALA A 78 12.46 8.49 -17.55
N CYS A 79 12.98 8.30 -16.33
CA CYS A 79 14.18 8.97 -15.85
C CYS A 79 15.41 8.63 -16.72
N GLY A 80 15.59 7.36 -17.08
CA GLY A 80 16.70 6.95 -17.96
C GLY A 80 16.62 7.57 -19.36
N ILE A 81 15.42 7.64 -19.94
CA ILE A 81 15.18 8.32 -21.21
C ILE A 81 15.43 9.83 -21.08
N PHE A 82 15.01 10.43 -19.97
CA PHE A 82 15.27 11.84 -19.69
C PHE A 82 16.78 12.13 -19.63
N MET A 83 17.54 11.31 -18.90
CA MET A 83 19.01 11.39 -18.86
C MET A 83 19.63 11.22 -20.24
N TRP A 84 19.09 10.32 -21.09
CA TRP A 84 19.56 10.13 -22.45
C TRP A 84 19.34 11.37 -23.32
N VAL A 85 18.15 11.98 -23.30
CA VAL A 85 17.84 13.15 -24.12
C VAL A 85 18.47 14.43 -23.59
N SER A 86 18.76 14.52 -22.29
CA SER A 86 19.42 15.66 -21.65
C SER A 86 20.95 15.52 -21.59
N GLY A 87 21.52 14.44 -22.13
CA GLY A 87 22.96 14.17 -22.04
C GLY A 87 23.84 15.09 -22.89
N SER A 88 23.27 15.78 -23.88
CA SER A 88 23.97 16.80 -24.68
C SER A 88 23.03 17.92 -25.10
N GLU A 89 23.58 19.11 -25.36
CA GLU A 89 22.78 20.26 -25.79
C GLU A 89 22.10 20.00 -27.13
N ASP A 90 22.81 19.40 -28.10
CA ASP A 90 22.24 19.04 -29.40
C ASP A 90 21.05 18.10 -29.25
N ALA A 91 21.16 17.09 -28.38
CA ALA A 91 20.09 16.13 -28.12
C ALA A 91 18.88 16.81 -27.45
N TRP A 92 19.14 17.73 -26.53
CA TRP A 92 18.11 18.47 -25.83
C TRP A 92 17.35 19.42 -26.76
N GLN A 93 18.05 20.11 -27.66
CA GLN A 93 17.42 20.99 -28.64
C GLN A 93 16.58 20.20 -29.63
N GLU A 94 17.08 19.07 -30.13
CA GLU A 94 16.33 18.18 -31.01
C GLU A 94 15.07 17.61 -30.30
N PHE A 95 15.18 17.27 -29.02
CA PHE A 95 14.06 16.78 -28.22
C PHE A 95 12.97 17.84 -28.02
N LYS A 96 13.33 19.09 -27.71
CA LYS A 96 12.36 20.17 -27.52
C LYS A 96 11.74 20.68 -28.82
N ARG A 97 12.44 20.55 -29.95
CA ARG A 97 12.03 21.15 -31.23
C ARG A 97 10.56 20.90 -31.60
N PRO A 98 10.01 19.66 -31.51
CA PRO A 98 8.61 19.41 -31.84
C PRO A 98 7.64 20.16 -30.92
N VAL A 99 7.95 20.28 -29.62
CA VAL A 99 7.13 21.01 -28.65
C VAL A 99 7.15 22.50 -28.96
N MET A 100 8.34 23.06 -29.18
CA MET A 100 8.50 24.47 -29.54
C MET A 100 7.78 24.80 -30.85
N ASN A 101 7.90 23.96 -31.88
CA ASN A 101 7.20 24.15 -33.16
C ASN A 101 5.67 24.24 -32.99
N VAL A 102 5.09 23.43 -32.09
CA VAL A 102 3.66 23.50 -31.76
C VAL A 102 3.33 24.81 -31.05
N MET A 103 4.11 25.19 -30.03
CA MET A 103 3.89 26.42 -29.27
C MET A 103 4.03 27.68 -30.12
N ASP A 104 5.06 27.74 -30.97
CA ASP A 104 5.33 28.86 -31.87
C ASP A 104 4.30 28.92 -33.01
N GLY A 105 3.62 27.80 -33.28
CA GLY A 105 2.57 27.76 -34.30
C GLY A 105 3.10 28.02 -35.70
N ILE A 106 4.27 27.46 -36.02
CA ILE A 106 5.03 27.74 -37.26
C ILE A 106 4.25 27.45 -38.56
N SER A 107 3.23 26.59 -38.49
CA SER A 107 2.36 26.23 -39.62
C SER A 107 0.90 26.20 -39.19
N GLY A 108 -0.04 26.18 -40.13
CA GLY A 108 -1.47 25.96 -39.85
C GLY A 108 -1.75 24.71 -39.00
N PHE A 109 -1.08 23.59 -39.27
CA PHE A 109 -1.21 22.36 -38.47
C PHE A 109 -0.75 22.55 -37.03
N HIS A 110 0.47 23.06 -36.81
CA HIS A 110 0.99 23.39 -35.48
C HIS A 110 0.07 24.33 -34.68
N LYS A 111 -0.53 25.35 -35.32
CA LYS A 111 -1.53 26.22 -34.68
C LYS A 111 -2.77 25.44 -34.24
N ALA A 112 -3.28 24.55 -35.08
CA ALA A 112 -4.41 23.70 -34.73
C ALA A 112 -4.08 22.78 -33.54
N VAL A 113 -2.93 22.10 -33.56
CA VAL A 113 -2.48 21.24 -32.44
C VAL A 113 -2.35 22.05 -31.16
N ARG A 114 -1.78 23.26 -31.21
CA ARG A 114 -1.68 24.15 -30.05
C ARG A 114 -3.04 24.50 -29.47
N THR A 115 -3.98 24.96 -30.30
CA THR A 115 -5.32 25.32 -29.86
C THR A 115 -6.05 24.12 -29.26
N VAL A 116 -5.96 22.95 -29.91
CA VAL A 116 -6.55 21.72 -29.37
C VAL A 116 -5.95 21.38 -28.02
N SER A 117 -4.61 21.39 -27.89
CA SER A 117 -3.93 21.08 -26.62
C SER A 117 -4.33 22.04 -25.50
N LEU A 118 -4.43 23.35 -25.78
CA LEU A 118 -4.82 24.36 -24.78
C LEU A 118 -6.26 24.21 -24.29
N ILE A 119 -7.13 23.58 -25.08
CA ILE A 119 -8.52 23.30 -24.68
C ILE A 119 -8.61 21.92 -23.99
N VAL A 120 -8.00 20.90 -24.59
CA VAL A 120 -8.11 19.51 -24.13
C VAL A 120 -7.40 19.30 -22.80
N ILE A 121 -6.22 19.89 -22.58
CA ILE A 121 -5.46 19.67 -21.35
C ILE A 121 -6.25 20.14 -20.10
N PRO A 122 -6.78 21.38 -20.04
CA PRO A 122 -7.58 21.81 -18.89
C PRO A 122 -8.85 20.98 -18.69
N LEU A 123 -9.55 20.62 -19.78
CA LEU A 123 -10.77 19.80 -19.70
C LEU A 123 -10.47 18.39 -19.19
N ALA A 124 -9.39 17.77 -19.67
CA ALA A 124 -8.97 16.45 -19.23
C ALA A 124 -8.55 16.46 -17.74
N LEU A 125 -7.78 17.47 -17.32
CA LEU A 125 -7.40 17.64 -15.92
C LEU A 125 -8.62 17.90 -15.02
N GLY A 126 -9.56 18.75 -15.47
CA GLY A 126 -10.81 19.01 -14.77
C GLY A 126 -11.69 17.76 -14.65
N GLY A 127 -11.82 16.99 -15.73
CA GLY A 127 -12.54 15.72 -15.73
C GLY A 127 -11.90 14.68 -14.81
N PHE A 128 -10.57 14.54 -14.87
CA PHE A 128 -9.81 13.65 -13.98
C PHE A 128 -9.97 14.03 -12.51
N ALA A 129 -9.84 15.32 -12.19
CA ALA A 129 -10.06 15.82 -10.83
C ALA A 129 -11.49 15.54 -10.37
N TYR A 130 -12.49 15.85 -11.21
CA TYR A 130 -13.89 15.57 -10.91
C TYR A 130 -14.10 14.08 -10.59
N THR A 131 -13.64 13.16 -11.43
CA THR A 131 -13.81 11.71 -11.19
C THR A 131 -13.03 11.19 -10.00
N SER A 132 -11.86 11.79 -9.70
CA SER A 132 -11.02 11.36 -8.57
C SER A 132 -11.55 11.85 -7.22
N PHE A 133 -12.26 12.99 -7.20
CA PHE A 133 -12.80 13.60 -5.99
C PHE A 133 -14.32 13.46 -5.85
N LEU A 134 -15.01 12.90 -6.84
CA LEU A 134 -16.43 12.62 -6.75
C LEU A 134 -16.66 11.58 -5.64
N PRO A 135 -17.39 11.91 -4.56
CA PRO A 135 -17.69 10.94 -3.51
C PRO A 135 -18.48 9.77 -4.08
N SER A 136 -18.04 8.55 -3.83
CA SER A 136 -18.85 7.35 -4.05
C SER A 136 -19.65 7.06 -2.78
N PHE A 137 -20.96 6.88 -2.94
CA PHE A 137 -21.86 6.41 -1.89
C PHE A 137 -22.19 4.95 -2.17
N GLU A 138 -21.17 4.10 -2.26
CA GLU A 138 -21.39 2.66 -2.30
C GLU A 138 -21.91 2.21 -0.94
N GLU A 139 -22.99 1.42 -0.95
CA GLU A 139 -23.45 0.72 0.24
C GLU A 139 -22.30 -0.16 0.77
N PRO A 140 -22.04 -0.19 2.08
CA PRO A 140 -20.97 -1.01 2.62
C PRO A 140 -21.14 -2.46 2.14
N ILE A 141 -20.18 -2.97 1.35
CA ILE A 141 -20.21 -4.32 0.77
C ILE A 141 -20.22 -5.42 1.85
N GLU A 142 -19.90 -5.07 3.09
CA GLU A 142 -20.00 -5.96 4.24
C GLU A 142 -20.94 -5.37 5.29
N LEU A 143 -21.93 -6.16 5.70
CA LEU A 143 -22.49 -6.07 7.05
C LEU A 143 -21.30 -5.99 8.00
N ARG A 144 -21.08 -4.81 8.60
CA ARG A 144 -20.01 -4.60 9.56
C ARG A 144 -20.26 -5.46 10.80
N THR A 145 -19.94 -6.75 10.76
CA THR A 145 -19.65 -7.52 11.97
C THR A 145 -18.20 -7.20 12.36
N VAL A 146 -17.99 -5.95 12.76
CA VAL A 146 -16.70 -5.40 13.20
C VAL A 146 -16.22 -5.94 14.55
N HIS A 147 -16.88 -6.97 15.07
CA HIS A 147 -16.41 -7.70 16.24
C HIS A 147 -16.17 -9.15 15.84
N PRO A 148 -14.90 -9.54 15.60
CA PRO A 148 -14.51 -10.93 15.75
C PRO A 148 -15.05 -11.43 17.09
N ALA A 149 -15.59 -12.65 17.12
CA ALA A 149 -16.03 -13.24 18.39
C ALA A 149 -14.86 -13.16 19.39
N PRO A 150 -15.11 -12.75 20.65
CA PRO A 150 -14.05 -12.71 21.65
C PRO A 150 -13.37 -14.08 21.69
N PRO A 151 -12.03 -14.11 21.80
CA PRO A 151 -11.28 -15.36 21.77
C PRO A 151 -11.82 -16.29 22.86
N ALA A 152 -12.00 -17.58 22.54
CA ALA A 152 -12.49 -18.55 23.51
C ALA A 152 -11.49 -18.79 24.66
N THR A 153 -10.19 -18.51 24.42
CA THR A 153 -9.12 -18.73 25.38
C THR A 153 -8.07 -17.62 25.39
N THR A 154 -7.42 -17.40 26.53
CA THR A 154 -6.24 -16.52 26.65
C THR A 154 -5.09 -17.24 27.37
N LYS A 155 -3.84 -16.83 27.13
CA LYS A 155 -2.67 -17.34 27.85
C LYS A 155 -2.15 -16.27 28.81
N VAL A 156 -2.10 -16.60 30.10
CA VAL A 156 -1.55 -15.73 31.15
C VAL A 156 -0.52 -16.53 31.94
N HIS A 157 0.71 -16.00 32.07
CA HIS A 157 1.83 -16.65 32.76
C HIS A 157 2.09 -18.12 32.35
N GLY A 158 1.96 -18.43 31.06
CA GLY A 158 2.22 -19.77 30.51
C GLY A 158 1.08 -20.79 30.67
N LYS A 159 -0.01 -20.44 31.38
CA LYS A 159 -1.23 -21.24 31.49
C LYS A 159 -2.29 -20.78 30.48
N THR A 160 -3.08 -21.71 29.94
CA THR A 160 -4.18 -21.41 29.00
C THR A 160 -5.51 -21.43 29.74
N PHE A 161 -6.31 -20.37 29.58
CA PHE A 161 -7.58 -20.17 30.28
C PHE A 161 -8.73 -20.07 29.27
N VAL A 162 -9.88 -20.68 29.57
CA VAL A 162 -11.11 -20.58 28.78
C VAL A 162 -11.95 -19.41 29.29
N LEU A 163 -12.14 -18.37 28.48
CA LEU A 163 -12.73 -17.10 28.94
C LEU A 163 -14.23 -17.18 29.28
N GLN A 164 -14.92 -18.25 28.89
CA GLN A 164 -16.36 -18.44 29.13
C GLN A 164 -16.70 -18.85 30.58
N VAL A 165 -15.75 -19.44 31.30
CA VAL A 165 -15.93 -20.02 32.64
C VAL A 165 -15.16 -19.26 33.71
N VAL A 166 -14.63 -18.09 33.34
CA VAL A 166 -13.64 -17.34 34.09
C VAL A 166 -14.33 -16.23 34.88
N GLU A 167 -14.27 -16.29 36.22
CA GLU A 167 -14.88 -15.26 37.09
C GLU A 167 -13.86 -14.27 37.66
N ASN A 168 -14.26 -13.00 37.81
CA ASN A 168 -13.37 -11.97 38.32
C ASN A 168 -13.25 -12.08 39.86
N PRO A 169 -12.04 -12.26 40.44
CA PRO A 169 -11.85 -12.45 41.89
C PRO A 169 -12.26 -11.24 42.74
N TYR A 170 -12.37 -10.04 42.15
CA TYR A 170 -12.90 -8.85 42.83
C TYR A 170 -14.43 -8.78 42.82
N ARG A 171 -15.10 -9.68 42.09
CA ARG A 171 -16.55 -9.73 41.94
C ARG A 171 -17.20 -10.89 42.67
N VAL A 172 -16.42 -11.82 43.20
CA VAL A 172 -16.89 -13.00 43.93
C VAL A 172 -16.54 -12.85 45.41
N ASN A 173 -17.49 -13.18 46.28
CA ASN A 173 -17.27 -13.21 47.72
C ASN A 173 -16.48 -14.46 48.14
N ASN A 174 -16.17 -14.57 49.43
CA ASN A 174 -15.45 -15.74 49.99
C ASN A 174 -16.23 -17.07 49.87
N GLU A 175 -17.49 -17.04 49.42
CA GLU A 175 -18.33 -18.21 49.15
C GLU A 175 -18.37 -18.56 47.66
N GLY A 176 -17.62 -17.84 46.80
CA GLY A 176 -17.59 -18.06 45.36
C GLY A 176 -18.83 -17.56 44.62
N LYS A 177 -19.60 -16.63 45.21
CA LYS A 177 -20.79 -16.06 44.59
C LYS A 177 -20.57 -14.61 44.20
N TYR A 178 -21.13 -14.22 43.05
CA TYR A 178 -21.16 -12.83 42.64
C TYR A 178 -21.90 -11.96 43.67
N ASP A 179 -21.23 -10.92 44.15
CA ASP A 179 -21.80 -9.96 45.10
C ASP A 179 -21.33 -8.54 44.77
N GLN A 180 -22.29 -7.70 44.38
CA GLN A 180 -22.04 -6.32 44.01
C GLN A 180 -21.67 -5.45 45.22
N ALA A 181 -22.27 -5.67 46.39
CA ALA A 181 -21.94 -4.93 47.60
C ALA A 181 -20.52 -5.28 48.08
N TYR A 182 -20.14 -6.54 47.95
CA TYR A 182 -18.76 -7.01 48.20
C TYR A 182 -17.74 -6.37 47.25
N THR A 183 -18.11 -6.18 45.97
CA THR A 183 -17.28 -5.54 44.94
C THR A 183 -17.09 -4.05 45.22
N ASP A 184 -18.19 -3.34 45.49
CA ASP A 184 -18.17 -1.89 45.72
C ASP A 184 -17.45 -1.54 47.03
N ALA A 185 -17.51 -2.42 48.02
CA ALA A 185 -16.73 -2.28 49.25
C ALA A 185 -15.21 -2.38 49.03
N ARG A 186 -14.74 -2.92 47.90
CA ARG A 186 -13.32 -3.21 47.60
C ARG A 186 -12.68 -2.30 46.53
N ILE A 187 -13.44 -1.41 45.91
CA ILE A 187 -12.99 -0.53 44.81
C ILE A 187 -13.23 0.93 45.17
N VAL A 188 -12.25 1.82 44.94
CA VAL A 188 -12.36 3.27 45.27
C VAL A 188 -12.94 4.08 44.12
N GLU A 189 -12.53 3.81 42.89
CA GLU A 189 -12.88 4.65 41.74
C GLU A 189 -12.95 3.81 40.46
N GLN A 190 -14.05 3.94 39.70
CA GLN A 190 -14.30 3.15 38.49
C GLN A 190 -13.81 3.84 37.20
N ALA A 191 -13.51 5.14 37.25
CA ALA A 191 -13.37 5.97 36.05
C ALA A 191 -12.02 5.88 35.32
N MET A 192 -10.91 5.53 36.01
CA MET A 192 -9.54 5.59 35.45
C MET A 192 -8.75 4.27 35.56
N GLY A 193 -9.45 3.16 35.82
CA GLY A 193 -8.85 1.88 36.17
C GLY A 193 -9.12 1.53 37.63
N ARG A 194 -9.44 0.26 37.90
CA ARG A 194 -9.86 -0.18 39.24
C ARG A 194 -8.68 -0.10 40.22
N LEU A 195 -8.67 0.92 41.07
CA LEU A 195 -7.74 1.05 42.18
C LEU A 195 -8.27 0.28 43.40
N MET A 196 -7.37 -0.47 44.06
CA MET A 196 -7.64 -1.18 45.31
C MET A 196 -8.00 -0.19 46.41
N LYS A 197 -8.94 -0.56 47.28
CA LYS A 197 -9.37 0.28 48.40
C LYS A 197 -8.26 0.66 49.36
N ASP A 198 -7.44 -0.31 49.71
CA ASP A 198 -6.26 -0.09 50.53
C ASP A 198 -5.16 -1.04 50.04
N VAL A 199 -3.95 -0.50 49.84
CA VAL A 199 -2.79 -1.27 49.40
C VAL A 199 -2.07 -1.90 50.60
N ASN A 200 -2.35 -1.44 51.82
CA ASN A 200 -1.73 -1.93 53.05
C ASN A 200 -2.58 -2.95 53.80
N ASP A 201 -3.81 -3.21 53.36
CA ASP A 201 -4.70 -4.20 53.97
C ASP A 201 -4.66 -5.52 53.15
N PRO A 202 -4.32 -6.66 53.78
CA PRO A 202 -4.24 -7.96 53.11
C PRO A 202 -5.54 -8.40 52.40
N ASN A 203 -6.69 -7.88 52.81
CA ASN A 203 -7.99 -8.23 52.20
C ASN A 203 -8.22 -7.62 50.82
N TYR A 204 -7.52 -6.53 50.52
CA TYR A 204 -7.68 -5.75 49.29
C TYR A 204 -6.43 -5.78 48.41
N ASN A 205 -5.26 -6.08 49.00
CA ASN A 205 -4.00 -6.21 48.29
C ASN A 205 -3.64 -7.68 48.00
N PRO A 206 -3.75 -8.15 46.75
CA PRO A 206 -3.33 -9.48 46.33
C PRO A 206 -1.83 -9.65 46.41
N TRP A 207 -1.03 -8.59 46.62
CA TRP A 207 0.43 -8.61 46.77
C TRP A 207 0.91 -8.71 48.23
N ASP A 208 0.01 -8.66 49.22
CA ASP A 208 0.33 -8.87 50.64
C ASP A 208 0.47 -10.37 51.02
N PRO A 209 1.60 -10.83 51.60
CA PRO A 209 1.81 -12.23 51.99
C PRO A 209 0.67 -12.88 52.80
N ASN A 210 -0.14 -12.10 53.51
CA ASN A 210 -1.27 -12.55 54.31
C ASN A 210 -2.63 -12.43 53.59
N ALA A 211 -2.65 -12.26 52.27
CA ALA A 211 -3.90 -12.16 51.51
C ALA A 211 -4.77 -13.42 51.68
N GLU A 212 -6.04 -13.22 52.01
CA GLU A 212 -7.01 -14.30 52.25
C GLU A 212 -8.02 -14.46 51.10
N GLY A 213 -8.75 -15.57 51.11
CA GLY A 213 -9.83 -15.84 50.16
C GLY A 213 -9.37 -15.95 48.70
N TYR A 214 -10.18 -15.41 47.79
CA TYR A 214 -9.96 -15.47 46.34
C TYR A 214 -8.88 -14.48 45.85
N THR A 215 -8.50 -13.50 46.67
CA THR A 215 -7.55 -12.44 46.34
C THR A 215 -6.10 -12.95 46.24
N LYS A 216 -5.71 -13.97 47.04
CA LYS A 216 -4.35 -14.53 47.03
C LYS A 216 -3.94 -15.16 45.69
N TYR A 217 -4.92 -15.69 44.95
CA TYR A 217 -4.69 -16.39 43.68
C TYR A 217 -4.48 -15.44 42.50
N VAL A 218 -4.71 -14.14 42.69
CA VAL A 218 -4.41 -13.10 41.69
C VAL A 218 -2.90 -13.08 41.36
N ARG A 219 -2.02 -13.36 42.33
CA ARG A 219 -0.55 -13.43 42.12
C ARG A 219 -0.12 -14.49 41.12
N GLU A 220 -0.85 -15.60 41.10
CA GLU A 220 -0.50 -16.78 40.31
C GLU A 220 -0.97 -16.65 38.85
N GLY A 221 -1.28 -15.42 38.42
CA GLY A 221 -1.86 -15.09 37.13
C GLY A 221 -3.38 -15.04 37.12
N GLY A 222 -4.00 -15.00 38.30
CA GLY A 222 -5.34 -15.52 38.48
C GLY A 222 -5.29 -17.02 38.20
N GLU A 223 -5.34 -17.85 39.24
CA GLU A 223 -6.24 -18.99 39.08
C GLU A 223 -7.62 -18.37 38.94
N ILE A 224 -7.96 -18.04 37.70
CA ILE A 224 -9.25 -17.44 37.43
C ILE A 224 -10.24 -18.56 37.69
N PHE A 225 -10.98 -18.38 38.77
CA PHE A 225 -11.77 -19.44 39.38
C PHE A 225 -12.86 -19.94 38.44
N PHE A 226 -13.11 -21.24 38.59
CA PHE A 226 -14.38 -21.90 38.28
C PHE A 226 -15.28 -21.86 39.52
#